data_AF-A0A930NLG6-F1
#
_entry.id   AF-A0A930NLG6-F1
#
_cell.length_a   1.000
_cell.length_b   1.000
_cell.length_c   1.000
_cell.angle_alpha   90.00
_cell.angle_beta   90.00
_cell.angle_gamma   90.00
#
_symmetry.space_group_name_H-M   'P 1'
#
loop_
_entity.id
_entity.type
_entity.pdbx_description
1 polymer ?
#
loop_
_entity_poly.entity_id
_entity_poly.type
_entity_poly.pdbx_seq_one_letter_code
_entity_poly.pdbx_strand_id
1 'polypeptide(L)'
;MELKKDITNLIKSLYKCHSNLIIEQKALVLFNIGACCVAINNEADKLYLKMGWELIDFEEDNTIYSFMFINQYGIKVLESMNYDIVKHDSIIYHNDILSTVAELQQSLDYLRISSNEETIDYPIVDKELSVEGLSFIRTLRLSSLHIDRNKISVLIDNSEVVTLVNEYEWSFSKVERAILDSLKDLFQEQYAYILYMVQNYSLAVRTQQSKNSILHNLFLKKKSEIHNGNIVCVKCTDYYLTFDDDAIAVYNLLNNAYLYDIKTLGVRGNICVIINPTQIIELCKQQNNISIISYSEGVPLYSLGLKESFLNIRYKKEISYIDTIIRKHMNGYFTISAVFNGYSLPEQQISSVVGGYYFRLPSCEEKEAVLSAIVHQTYDDIIYQLT
;
A
#
# COMPACT_ATOMS: atom_id res chain seq x y z
N MET A 1 -3.73 25.58 -4.37
CA MET A 1 -3.94 25.51 -2.91
C MET A 1 -4.02 26.94 -2.41
N GLU A 2 -5.11 27.37 -1.79
CA GLU A 2 -5.15 28.70 -1.16
C GLU A 2 -4.31 28.66 0.12
N LEU A 3 -3.22 29.43 0.14
CA LEU A 3 -2.38 29.57 1.33
C LEU A 3 -3.13 30.37 2.40
N LYS A 4 -3.11 29.88 3.64
CA LYS A 4 -3.65 30.63 4.77
C LYS A 4 -2.86 31.93 4.93
N LYS A 5 -3.57 33.03 5.23
CA LYS A 5 -2.99 34.37 5.41
C LYS A 5 -1.81 34.40 6.40
N ASP A 6 -1.87 33.59 7.45
CA ASP A 6 -0.81 33.52 8.46
C ASP A 6 0.49 32.93 7.90
N ILE A 7 0.39 31.96 6.98
CA ILE A 7 1.54 31.37 6.29
C ILE A 7 2.15 32.41 5.35
N THR A 8 1.33 33.10 4.56
CA THR A 8 1.79 34.17 3.66
C THR A 8 2.56 35.24 4.43
N ASN A 9 2.05 35.66 5.60
CA ASN A 9 2.72 36.63 6.47
C ASN A 9 4.04 36.13 7.05
N LEU A 10 4.09 34.84 7.44
CA LEU A 10 5.31 34.18 7.91
C LEU A 10 6.38 34.20 6.81
N ILE A 11 6.05 33.72 5.61
CA ILE A 11 7.00 33.63 4.49
C ILE A 11 7.55 35.02 4.13
N LYS A 12 6.68 36.04 4.02
CA LYS A 12 7.14 37.42 3.79
C LYS A 12 8.11 37.93 4.85
N SER A 13 7.88 37.58 6.12
CA SER A 13 8.75 37.98 7.23
C SER A 13 10.11 37.32 7.12
N LEU A 14 10.14 36.02 6.81
CA LEU A 14 11.38 35.27 6.62
C LEU A 14 12.17 35.77 5.39
N TYR A 15 11.50 36.16 4.31
CA TYR A 15 12.12 36.78 3.14
C TYR A 15 12.89 38.08 3.47
N LYS A 16 12.34 38.92 4.37
CA LYS A 16 13.03 40.13 4.85
C LYS A 16 14.25 39.80 5.72
N CYS A 17 14.21 38.69 6.45
CA CYS A 17 15.35 38.22 7.24
C CYS A 17 16.45 37.65 6.32
N HIS A 18 16.06 36.89 5.30
CA HIS A 18 16.97 36.31 4.30
C HIS A 18 17.85 37.38 3.65
N SER A 19 17.27 38.48 3.15
CA SER A 19 18.03 39.53 2.47
C SER A 19 19.19 40.12 3.29
N ASN A 20 19.15 40.01 4.62
CA ASN A 20 20.20 40.51 5.52
C ASN A 20 21.29 39.47 5.83
N LEU A 21 21.06 38.19 5.53
CA LEU A 21 21.96 37.07 5.79
C LEU A 21 22.88 36.73 4.61
N ILE A 22 22.68 37.37 3.44
CA ILE A 22 23.34 37.06 2.15
C ILE A 22 24.87 37.32 2.12
N ILE A 23 25.50 37.78 3.20
CA ILE A 23 26.93 38.15 3.16
C ILE A 23 27.89 36.96 3.30
N GLU A 24 27.48 35.78 3.77
CA GLU A 24 28.39 34.62 3.80
C GLU A 24 27.64 33.28 3.66
N GLN A 25 28.07 32.44 2.70
CA GLN A 25 28.38 30.99 2.87
C GLN A 25 27.96 30.06 1.72
N LYS A 26 28.76 29.01 1.55
CA LYS A 26 28.56 27.84 0.68
C LYS A 26 27.55 26.82 1.28
N ALA A 27 26.74 27.23 2.25
CA ALA A 27 25.85 26.36 3.03
C ALA A 27 24.38 26.49 2.60
N LEU A 28 23.57 25.48 2.92
CA LEU A 28 22.12 25.49 2.76
C LEU A 28 21.49 26.11 4.00
N VAL A 29 20.88 27.29 3.82
CA VAL A 29 20.26 28.05 4.90
C VAL A 29 18.79 27.66 5.05
N LEU A 30 18.39 27.27 6.27
CA LEU A 30 17.02 26.90 6.59
C LEU A 30 16.52 27.71 7.80
N PHE A 31 15.27 28.16 7.76
CA PHE A 31 14.64 28.84 8.88
C PHE A 31 13.85 27.85 9.73
N ASN A 32 14.27 27.62 10.97
CA ASN A 32 13.54 26.77 11.91
C ASN A 32 12.31 27.50 12.43
N ILE A 33 11.12 26.95 12.19
CA ILE A 33 9.84 27.53 12.63
C ILE A 33 9.15 26.68 13.71
N GLY A 34 9.86 25.74 14.34
CA GLY A 34 9.33 24.86 15.37
C GLY A 34 9.17 23.43 14.85
N ALA A 35 7.99 23.09 14.34
CA ALA A 35 7.69 21.71 13.89
C ALA A 35 8.46 21.30 12.61
N CYS A 36 8.88 22.27 11.80
CA CYS A 36 9.64 22.06 10.57
C CYS A 36 10.59 23.24 10.31
N CYS A 37 11.39 23.11 9.25
CA CYS A 37 12.22 24.19 8.71
C CYS A 37 11.62 24.72 7.40
N VAL A 38 12.02 25.92 6.97
CA VAL A 38 11.61 26.53 5.70
C VAL A 38 12.85 26.89 4.90
N ALA A 39 12.95 26.38 3.68
CA ALA A 39 13.85 26.87 2.66
C ALA A 39 13.16 27.97 1.85
N ILE A 40 13.89 29.03 1.51
CA ILE A 40 13.32 30.23 0.90
C ILE A 40 14.10 30.61 -0.34
N ASN A 41 13.41 31.03 -1.39
CA ASN A 41 13.99 31.57 -2.63
C ASN A 41 15.07 30.63 -3.20
N ASN A 42 16.28 31.11 -3.43
CA ASN A 42 17.42 30.34 -3.94
C ASN A 42 17.63 28.99 -3.23
N GLU A 43 17.41 28.90 -1.92
CA GLU A 43 17.57 27.66 -1.16
C GLU A 43 16.46 26.65 -1.51
N ALA A 44 15.22 27.12 -1.67
CA ALA A 44 14.11 26.30 -2.13
C ALA A 44 14.32 25.85 -3.59
N ASP A 45 14.76 26.76 -4.46
CA ASP A 45 15.04 26.46 -5.88
C ASP A 45 16.17 25.44 -6.03
N LYS A 46 17.25 25.57 -5.25
CA LYS A 46 18.35 24.59 -5.22
C LYS A 46 17.82 23.20 -4.85
N LEU A 47 16.95 23.11 -3.86
CA LEU A 47 16.36 21.85 -3.42
C LEU A 47 15.40 21.28 -4.46
N TYR A 48 14.55 22.11 -5.07
CA TYR A 48 13.69 21.70 -6.18
C TYR A 48 14.50 21.10 -7.33
N LEU A 49 15.55 21.81 -7.79
CA LEU A 49 16.37 21.37 -8.91
C LEU A 49 17.18 20.10 -8.61
N LYS A 50 17.59 19.89 -7.35
CA LYS A 50 18.44 18.75 -6.98
C LYS A 50 17.65 17.52 -6.53
N MET A 51 16.57 17.74 -5.78
CA MET A 51 15.79 16.70 -5.10
C MET A 51 14.45 16.42 -5.78
N GLY A 52 13.98 17.35 -6.63
CA GLY A 52 12.66 17.30 -7.27
C GLY A 52 11.49 17.45 -6.29
N TRP A 53 11.74 17.88 -5.05
CA TRP A 53 10.69 18.19 -4.06
C TRP A 53 9.86 19.39 -4.51
N GLU A 54 8.53 19.28 -4.42
CA GLU A 54 7.58 20.29 -4.91
C GLU A 54 7.84 21.64 -4.23
N LEU A 55 7.91 22.68 -5.05
CA LEU A 55 8.06 24.06 -4.59
C LEU A 55 6.68 24.72 -4.47
N ILE A 56 6.51 25.57 -3.46
CA ILE A 56 5.30 26.37 -3.30
C ILE A 56 5.66 27.83 -3.57
N ASP A 57 4.86 28.51 -4.36
CA ASP A 57 4.97 29.94 -4.60
C ASP A 57 3.63 30.66 -4.40
N PHE A 58 3.74 31.98 -4.19
CA PHE A 58 2.63 32.91 -4.36
C PHE A 58 3.16 34.26 -4.81
N GLU A 59 2.31 35.03 -5.48
CA GLU A 59 2.64 36.38 -5.95
C GLU A 59 1.87 37.43 -5.14
N GLU A 60 2.58 38.46 -4.69
CA GLU A 60 1.97 39.65 -4.09
C GLU A 60 2.83 40.88 -4.34
N ASP A 61 2.20 42.01 -4.67
CA ASP A 61 2.87 43.28 -4.98
C ASP A 61 4.01 43.12 -6.01
N ASN A 62 3.76 42.37 -7.10
CA ASN A 62 4.74 41.99 -8.14
C ASN A 62 5.99 41.27 -7.62
N THR A 63 5.94 40.70 -6.42
CA THR A 63 7.01 39.89 -5.83
C THR A 63 6.55 38.45 -5.75
N ILE A 64 7.36 37.53 -6.27
CA ILE A 64 7.13 36.09 -6.16
C ILE A 64 7.85 35.57 -4.92
N TYR A 65 7.09 34.91 -4.04
CA TYR A 65 7.58 34.29 -2.82
C TYR A 65 7.58 32.77 -2.97
N SER A 66 8.75 32.22 -3.31
CA SER A 66 9.03 30.80 -3.47
C SER A 66 9.62 30.19 -2.19
N PHE A 67 9.07 29.08 -1.72
CA PHE A 67 9.51 28.43 -0.50
C PHE A 67 9.19 26.94 -0.49
N MET A 68 9.84 26.22 0.43
CA MET A 68 9.64 24.80 0.65
C MET A 68 9.71 24.47 2.13
N PHE A 69 8.73 23.74 2.64
CA PHE A 69 8.79 23.18 4.00
C PHE A 69 9.70 21.96 4.01
N ILE A 70 10.62 21.92 4.97
CA ILE A 70 11.56 20.83 5.19
C ILE A 70 11.23 20.18 6.53
N ASN A 71 10.65 18.98 6.50
CA ASN A 71 10.35 18.22 7.70
C ASN A 71 11.61 17.52 8.25
N GLN A 72 11.47 16.88 9.40
CA GLN A 72 12.57 16.18 10.07
C GLN A 72 13.21 15.07 9.21
N TYR A 73 12.46 14.46 8.29
CA TYR A 73 12.97 13.42 7.39
C TYR A 73 13.76 14.03 6.24
N GLY A 74 13.28 15.15 5.67
CA GLY A 74 14.01 15.93 4.68
C GLY A 74 15.37 16.39 5.20
N ILE A 75 15.44 16.85 6.46
CA ILE A 75 16.73 17.17 7.11
C ILE A 75 17.68 15.96 7.09
N LYS A 76 17.22 14.78 7.50
CA LYS A 76 18.06 13.57 7.52
C LYS A 76 18.50 13.15 6.12
N VAL A 77 17.64 13.34 5.11
CA VAL A 77 18.00 13.10 3.70
C VAL A 77 19.13 14.03 3.28
N LEU A 78 19.01 15.33 3.56
CA LEU A 78 20.05 16.32 3.23
C LEU A 78 21.36 16.05 3.96
N GLU A 79 21.30 15.70 5.25
CA GLU A 79 22.47 15.30 6.05
C GLU A 79 23.17 14.07 5.44
N SER A 80 22.41 13.07 4.99
CA SER A 80 22.98 11.87 4.34
C SER A 80 23.70 12.17 3.02
N MET A 81 23.38 13.31 2.39
CA MET A 81 24.02 13.80 1.17
C MET A 81 25.17 14.77 1.44
N ASN A 82 25.56 14.96 2.70
CA ASN A 82 26.61 15.88 3.13
C ASN A 82 26.32 17.35 2.77
N TYR A 83 25.04 17.77 2.80
CA TYR A 83 24.73 19.19 2.80
C TYR A 83 25.25 19.85 4.09
N ASP A 84 25.93 20.98 3.94
CA ASP A 84 26.24 21.85 5.07
C ASP A 84 24.99 22.68 5.39
N ILE A 85 24.28 22.33 6.46
CA ILE A 85 22.98 22.92 6.81
C ILE A 85 23.16 23.91 7.96
N VAL A 86 22.82 25.17 7.70
CA VAL A 86 22.77 26.22 8.73
C VAL A 86 21.30 26.53 9.04
N LYS A 87 20.91 26.31 10.30
CA LYS A 87 19.55 26.59 10.77
C LYS A 87 19.52 27.92 11.53
N HIS A 88 18.60 28.80 11.15
CA HIS A 88 18.29 30.02 11.89
C HIS A 88 16.93 29.90 12.57
N ASP A 89 16.89 30.11 13.88
CA ASP A 89 15.62 30.14 14.60
C ASP A 89 14.80 31.36 14.18
N SER A 90 13.58 31.09 13.72
CA SER A 90 12.57 32.11 13.46
C SER A 90 12.02 32.63 14.78
N ILE A 91 11.76 33.93 14.84
CA ILE A 91 11.04 34.56 15.97
C ILE A 91 9.55 34.13 15.96
N ILE A 92 9.05 33.71 14.80
CA ILE A 92 7.69 33.23 14.60
C ILE A 92 7.71 31.71 14.57
N TYR A 93 7.21 31.09 15.63
CA TYR A 93 7.02 29.65 15.73
C TYR A 93 5.63 29.26 15.24
N HIS A 94 5.57 28.23 14.42
CA HIS A 94 4.34 27.67 13.87
C HIS A 94 4.29 26.18 14.23
N ASN A 95 3.24 25.80 14.96
CA ASN A 95 3.07 24.44 15.47
C ASN A 95 2.17 23.57 14.59
N ASP A 96 1.37 24.16 13.69
CA ASP A 96 0.61 23.35 12.75
C ASP A 96 1.59 22.72 11.76
N ILE A 97 1.59 21.39 11.75
CA ILE A 97 2.26 20.61 10.71
C ILE A 97 1.42 20.79 9.45
N LEU A 98 1.91 21.62 8.54
CA LEU A 98 1.42 21.60 7.18
C LEU A 98 1.81 20.23 6.62
N SER A 99 0.93 19.63 5.84
CA SER A 99 1.21 18.36 5.20
C SER A 99 1.18 18.68 3.71
N THR A 100 2.36 18.97 3.17
CA THR A 100 2.55 19.28 1.75
C THR A 100 3.02 18.05 0.98
N VAL A 101 2.90 18.06 -0.34
CA VAL A 101 3.47 16.98 -1.18
C VAL A 101 4.98 16.93 -0.99
N ALA A 102 5.66 18.07 -0.89
CA ALA A 102 7.09 18.15 -0.60
C ALA A 102 7.50 17.38 0.67
N GLU A 103 6.72 17.50 1.74
CA GLU A 103 6.99 16.77 2.99
C GLU A 103 6.75 15.27 2.86
N LEU A 104 5.76 14.85 2.06
CA LEU A 104 5.60 13.45 1.71
C LEU A 104 6.81 12.95 0.90
N GLN A 105 7.26 13.71 -0.11
CA GLN A 105 8.42 13.38 -0.94
C GLN A 105 9.69 13.21 -0.10
N GLN A 106 9.92 14.12 0.86
CA GLN A 106 11.03 14.03 1.82
C GLN A 106 10.95 12.79 2.71
N SER A 107 9.73 12.43 3.15
CA SER A 107 9.50 11.23 3.95
C SER A 107 9.76 9.97 3.13
N LEU A 108 9.28 9.94 1.89
CA LEU A 108 9.51 8.88 0.92
C LEU A 108 11.00 8.71 0.59
N ASP A 109 11.73 9.80 0.35
CA ASP A 109 13.18 9.77 0.12
C ASP A 109 13.93 9.27 1.36
N TYR A 110 13.48 9.62 2.56
CA TYR A 110 14.07 9.07 3.78
C TYR A 110 13.89 7.55 3.89
N LEU A 111 12.74 7.01 3.48
CA LEU A 111 12.54 5.56 3.41
C LEU A 111 13.52 4.91 2.42
N ARG A 112 13.73 5.53 1.24
CA ARG A 112 14.66 5.00 0.23
C ARG A 112 16.09 4.94 0.71
N ILE A 113 16.60 6.02 1.31
CA ILE A 113 17.98 6.05 1.82
C ILE A 113 18.16 5.17 3.06
N SER A 114 17.07 4.88 3.77
CA SER A 114 17.07 3.97 4.92
C SER A 114 17.00 2.49 4.52
N SER A 115 16.79 2.19 3.24
CA SER A 115 16.70 0.81 2.75
C SER A 115 18.09 0.18 2.58
N ASN A 116 18.29 -0.99 3.19
CA ASN A 116 19.57 -1.72 3.23
C ASN A 116 19.80 -2.65 2.02
N GLU A 117 19.45 -2.20 0.80
CA GLU A 117 19.64 -2.87 -0.51
C GLU A 117 18.55 -3.83 -0.99
N GLU A 118 17.62 -4.29 -0.14
CA GLU A 118 16.45 -5.05 -0.59
C GLU A 118 15.27 -4.12 -0.94
N THR A 119 14.60 -4.38 -2.07
CA THR A 119 13.33 -3.73 -2.37
C THR A 119 12.28 -4.18 -1.35
N ILE A 120 11.67 -3.23 -0.67
CA ILE A 120 10.61 -3.48 0.29
C ILE A 120 9.27 -3.35 -0.41
N ASP A 121 8.45 -4.38 -0.27
CA ASP A 121 7.08 -4.40 -0.74
C ASP A 121 6.13 -4.27 0.45
N TYR A 122 5.65 -3.04 0.66
CA TYR A 122 4.72 -2.68 1.72
C TYR A 122 3.27 -2.75 1.20
N PRO A 123 2.45 -3.71 1.67
CA PRO A 123 1.07 -3.79 1.21
C PRO A 123 0.23 -2.61 1.69
N ILE A 124 -0.60 -2.09 0.80
CA ILE A 124 -1.62 -1.08 1.11
C ILE A 124 -2.96 -1.79 1.11
N VAL A 125 -3.73 -1.62 2.18
CA VAL A 125 -4.99 -2.33 2.39
C VAL A 125 -6.14 -1.34 2.31
N ASP A 126 -7.16 -1.68 1.53
CA ASP A 126 -8.45 -0.97 1.46
C ASP A 126 -8.33 0.54 1.14
N LYS A 127 -7.39 0.92 0.27
CA LYS A 127 -7.19 2.31 -0.17
C LYS A 127 -7.58 2.48 -1.64
N GLU A 128 -8.74 3.08 -1.86
CA GLU A 128 -9.22 3.48 -3.18
C GLU A 128 -8.95 4.97 -3.45
N LEU A 129 -8.83 5.30 -4.73
CA LEU A 129 -8.43 6.59 -5.26
C LEU A 129 -9.26 6.86 -6.51
N SER A 130 -9.89 8.02 -6.61
CA SER A 130 -10.59 8.43 -7.84
C SER A 130 -9.70 9.36 -8.66
N VAL A 131 -9.46 9.00 -9.92
CA VAL A 131 -8.71 9.84 -10.88
C VAL A 131 -9.63 10.30 -11.99
N GLU A 132 -9.68 11.60 -12.21
CA GLU A 132 -10.40 12.22 -13.33
C GLU A 132 -9.54 12.20 -14.60
N GLY A 133 -10.00 11.42 -15.58
CA GLY A 133 -9.57 11.51 -16.97
C GLY A 133 -10.30 12.62 -17.74
N LEU A 134 -10.00 12.75 -19.03
CA LEU A 134 -10.61 13.78 -19.88
C LEU A 134 -12.14 13.61 -20.07
N SER A 135 -12.66 12.38 -19.91
CA SER A 135 -14.07 12.06 -20.12
C SER A 135 -14.61 10.94 -19.22
N PHE A 136 -13.84 10.51 -18.23
CA PHE A 136 -14.21 9.42 -17.33
C PHE A 136 -13.58 9.64 -15.95
N ILE A 137 -14.22 9.08 -14.92
CA ILE A 137 -13.62 8.94 -13.58
C ILE A 137 -13.25 7.47 -13.43
N ARG A 138 -11.97 7.18 -13.19
CA ARG A 138 -11.49 5.82 -12.89
C ARG A 138 -11.24 5.73 -11.40
N THR A 139 -11.86 4.75 -10.75
CA THR A 139 -11.47 4.33 -9.40
C THR A 139 -10.31 3.36 -9.53
N LEU A 140 -9.21 3.69 -8.87
CA LEU A 140 -7.99 2.90 -8.73
C LEU A 140 -7.90 2.40 -7.31
N ARG A 141 -7.35 1.20 -7.12
CA ARG A 141 -7.03 0.68 -5.80
C ARG A 141 -5.53 0.57 -5.63
N LEU A 142 -5.00 1.18 -4.57
CA LEU A 142 -3.58 1.06 -4.23
C LEU A 142 -3.37 -0.28 -3.52
N SER A 143 -2.56 -1.16 -4.13
CA SER A 143 -2.31 -2.51 -3.63
C SER A 143 -1.02 -2.62 -2.82
N SER A 144 0.05 -1.94 -3.24
CA SER A 144 1.31 -1.92 -2.48
C SER A 144 2.21 -0.73 -2.85
N LEU A 145 3.09 -0.38 -1.92
CA LEU A 145 4.18 0.58 -2.09
C LEU A 145 5.49 -0.20 -2.17
N HIS A 146 6.17 -0.11 -3.31
CA HIS A 146 7.50 -0.67 -3.53
C HIS A 146 8.55 0.41 -3.28
N ILE A 147 9.43 0.16 -2.32
CA ILE A 147 10.49 1.08 -1.89
C ILE A 147 11.83 0.43 -2.21
N ASP A 148 12.54 1.03 -3.14
CA ASP A 148 13.90 0.70 -3.51
C ASP A 148 14.80 1.92 -3.24
N ARG A 149 16.11 1.70 -3.07
CA ARG A 149 17.08 2.79 -2.86
C ARG A 149 16.99 3.86 -3.95
N ASN A 150 16.77 3.45 -5.20
CA ASN A 150 16.73 4.35 -6.34
C ASN A 150 15.32 4.69 -6.78
N LYS A 151 14.30 3.96 -6.35
CA LYS A 151 12.96 4.08 -6.94
C LYS A 151 11.86 3.90 -5.92
N ILE A 152 10.78 4.65 -6.06
CA ILE A 152 9.51 4.32 -5.44
C ILE A 152 8.46 4.13 -6.52
N SER A 153 7.71 3.05 -6.39
CA SER A 153 6.55 2.78 -7.23
C SER A 153 5.39 2.26 -6.41
N VAL A 154 4.18 2.42 -6.94
CA VAL A 154 2.96 1.92 -6.35
C VAL A 154 2.35 0.90 -7.31
N LEU A 155 1.99 -0.26 -6.79
CA LEU A 155 1.18 -1.24 -7.49
C LEU A 155 -0.30 -0.85 -7.34
N ILE A 156 -0.99 -0.78 -8.46
CA ILE A 156 -2.39 -0.40 -8.58
C ILE A 156 -3.16 -1.57 -9.17
N ASP A 157 -4.35 -1.82 -8.63
CA ASP A 157 -5.26 -2.89 -9.07
C ASP A 157 -4.54 -4.26 -9.18
N ASN A 158 -3.55 -4.49 -8.30
CA ASN A 158 -2.67 -5.67 -8.27
C ASN A 158 -2.03 -6.05 -9.62
N SER A 159 -1.86 -5.10 -10.54
CA SER A 159 -1.42 -5.38 -11.92
C SER A 159 -0.60 -4.26 -12.57
N GLU A 160 -0.97 -3.00 -12.34
CA GLU A 160 -0.35 -1.83 -12.95
C GLU A 160 0.69 -1.22 -11.99
N VAL A 161 1.94 -1.03 -12.45
CA VAL A 161 2.98 -0.39 -11.62
C VAL A 161 3.18 1.05 -12.08
N VAL A 162 2.90 1.99 -11.18
CA VAL A 162 3.14 3.42 -11.40
C VAL A 162 4.41 3.85 -10.65
N THR A 163 5.36 4.42 -11.37
CA THR A 163 6.62 4.91 -10.77
C THR A 163 6.43 6.36 -10.31
N LEU A 164 6.58 6.61 -9.02
CA LEU A 164 6.43 7.95 -8.44
C LEU A 164 7.72 8.76 -8.55
N VAL A 165 8.85 8.10 -8.28
CA VAL A 165 10.18 8.71 -8.40
C VAL A 165 11.20 7.67 -8.83
N ASN A 166 12.11 8.11 -9.69
CA ASN A 166 13.34 7.42 -10.01
C ASN A 166 14.50 8.37 -9.72
N GLU A 167 15.42 7.98 -8.85
CA GLU A 167 16.45 8.81 -8.27
C GLU A 167 15.91 10.10 -7.65
N TYR A 168 16.01 11.25 -8.30
CA TYR A 168 15.39 12.50 -7.82
C TYR A 168 14.41 13.09 -8.84
N GLU A 169 14.05 12.28 -9.84
CA GLU A 169 13.11 12.64 -10.89
C GLU A 169 11.71 12.18 -10.49
N TRP A 170 10.92 13.12 -9.96
CA TRP A 170 9.54 12.90 -9.55
C TRP A 170 8.58 13.03 -10.75
N SER A 171 7.60 12.12 -10.82
CA SER A 171 6.52 12.20 -11.81
C SER A 171 5.32 12.95 -11.22
N PHE A 172 4.78 13.90 -12.00
CA PHE A 172 3.66 14.75 -11.60
C PHE A 172 2.50 14.70 -12.60
N SER A 173 2.33 13.58 -13.30
CA SER A 173 1.09 13.37 -14.05
C SER A 173 -0.11 13.37 -13.10
N LYS A 174 -1.32 13.56 -13.65
CA LYS A 174 -2.56 13.61 -12.84
C LYS A 174 -2.74 12.38 -11.95
N VAL A 175 -2.34 11.20 -12.43
CA VAL A 175 -2.42 9.93 -11.70
C VAL A 175 -1.46 9.94 -10.52
N GLU A 176 -0.18 10.22 -10.76
CA GLU A 176 0.86 10.24 -9.73
C GLU A 176 0.58 11.28 -8.65
N ARG A 177 0.07 12.47 -9.03
CA ARG A 177 -0.31 13.49 -8.07
C ARG A 177 -1.45 13.02 -7.15
N ALA A 178 -2.46 12.38 -7.72
CA ALA A 178 -3.56 11.82 -6.95
C ALA A 178 -3.12 10.65 -6.05
N ILE A 179 -2.13 9.85 -6.48
CA ILE A 179 -1.49 8.82 -5.63
C ILE A 179 -0.72 9.46 -4.49
N LEU A 180 0.10 10.48 -4.73
CA LEU A 180 0.84 11.20 -3.69
C LEU A 180 -0.11 11.82 -2.66
N ASP A 181 -1.17 12.48 -3.11
CA ASP A 181 -2.21 13.02 -2.23
C ASP A 181 -2.87 11.92 -1.37
N SER A 182 -3.12 10.73 -1.94
CA SER A 182 -3.67 9.58 -1.21
C SER A 182 -2.69 8.98 -0.19
N LEU A 183 -1.40 8.90 -0.53
CA LEU A 183 -0.34 8.38 0.34
C LEU A 183 -0.06 9.30 1.54
N LYS A 184 -0.29 10.60 1.38
CA LYS A 184 -0.15 11.58 2.46
C LYS A 184 -0.99 11.21 3.68
N ASP A 185 -2.27 10.88 3.48
CA ASP A 185 -3.18 10.47 4.55
C ASP A 185 -2.72 9.15 5.19
N LEU A 186 -2.28 8.20 4.35
CA LEU A 186 -1.77 6.91 4.80
C LEU A 186 -0.53 7.07 5.69
N PHE A 187 0.38 7.97 5.32
CA PHE A 187 1.64 8.20 6.01
C PHE A 187 1.44 8.86 7.38
N GLN A 188 0.35 9.60 7.60
CA GLN A 188 0.07 10.18 8.92
C GLN A 188 -0.05 9.12 10.01
N GLU A 189 -0.62 7.95 9.69
CA GLU A 189 -0.80 6.86 10.65
C GLU A 189 0.29 5.79 10.53
N GLN A 190 0.70 5.44 9.30
CA GLN A 190 1.44 4.21 9.05
C GLN A 190 2.96 4.42 8.93
N TYR A 191 3.43 5.66 8.77
CA TYR A 191 4.83 5.93 8.42
C TYR A 191 5.84 5.34 9.41
N ALA A 192 5.59 5.44 10.72
CA ALA A 192 6.49 4.88 11.72
C ALA A 192 6.65 3.36 11.56
N TYR A 193 5.57 2.66 11.21
CA TYR A 193 5.61 1.23 10.94
C TYR A 193 6.30 0.91 9.62
N ILE A 194 6.07 1.68 8.56
CA ILE A 194 6.76 1.53 7.27
C ILE A 194 8.26 1.73 7.44
N LEU A 195 8.68 2.78 8.15
CA LEU A 195 10.09 3.04 8.45
C LEU A 195 10.71 1.90 9.26
N TYR A 196 10.00 1.38 10.26
CA TYR A 196 10.46 0.21 11.02
C TYR A 196 10.63 -1.03 10.13
N MET A 197 9.67 -1.29 9.23
CA MET A 197 9.76 -2.36 8.23
C MET A 197 10.98 -2.18 7.32
N VAL A 198 11.25 -0.95 6.87
CA VAL A 198 12.40 -0.64 6.02
C VAL A 198 13.72 -0.93 6.72
N GLN A 199 13.83 -0.52 7.99
CA GLN A 199 15.07 -0.64 8.75
C GLN A 199 15.27 -2.04 9.36
N ASN A 200 14.19 -2.78 9.63
CA ASN A 200 14.20 -4.01 10.42
C ASN A 200 13.36 -5.13 9.78
N TYR A 201 13.37 -5.24 8.45
CA TYR A 201 12.45 -6.08 7.68
C TYR A 201 12.24 -7.49 8.24
N SER A 202 13.31 -8.26 8.44
CA SER A 202 13.22 -9.65 8.94
C SER A 202 12.55 -9.76 10.32
N LEU A 203 12.84 -8.81 11.24
CA LEU A 203 12.24 -8.79 12.58
C LEU A 203 10.77 -8.36 12.51
N ALA A 204 10.48 -7.37 11.67
CA ALA A 204 9.14 -6.85 11.49
C ALA A 204 8.20 -7.91 10.88
N VAL A 205 8.65 -8.62 9.84
CA VAL A 205 7.92 -9.74 9.22
C VAL A 205 7.71 -10.88 10.22
N ARG A 206 8.70 -11.25 11.02
CA ARG A 206 8.55 -12.29 12.05
C ARG A 206 7.55 -11.91 13.13
N THR A 207 7.58 -10.65 13.56
CA THR A 207 6.62 -10.11 14.53
C THR A 207 5.20 -10.12 13.96
N GLN A 208 5.04 -9.66 12.72
CA GLN A 208 3.78 -9.73 11.97
C GLN A 208 3.26 -11.17 11.87
N GLN A 209 4.08 -12.13 11.43
CA GLN A 209 3.69 -13.54 11.31
C GLN A 209 3.25 -14.15 12.65
N SER A 210 3.95 -13.80 13.74
CA SER A 210 3.61 -14.28 15.07
C SER A 210 2.23 -13.76 15.51
N LYS A 211 1.94 -12.49 15.25
CA LYS A 211 0.64 -11.87 15.51
C LYS A 211 -0.47 -12.49 14.67
N ASN A 212 -0.23 -12.66 13.38
CA ASN A 212 -1.16 -13.30 12.45
C ASN A 212 -1.49 -14.74 12.87
N SER A 213 -0.49 -15.50 13.36
CA SER A 213 -0.71 -16.84 13.91
C SER A 213 -1.63 -16.84 15.13
N ILE A 214 -1.55 -15.84 16.01
CA ILE A 214 -2.46 -15.74 17.16
C ILE A 214 -3.90 -15.58 16.67
N LEU A 215 -4.13 -14.65 15.73
CA LEU A 215 -5.47 -14.40 15.16
C LEU A 215 -6.03 -15.64 14.46
N HIS A 216 -5.21 -16.32 13.64
CA HIS A 216 -5.62 -17.54 12.94
C HIS A 216 -5.89 -18.69 13.91
N ASN A 217 -5.08 -18.87 14.95
CA ASN A 217 -5.31 -19.91 15.97
C ASN A 217 -6.59 -19.67 16.77
N LEU A 218 -6.95 -18.41 17.05
CA LEU A 218 -8.23 -18.06 17.68
C LEU A 218 -9.40 -18.46 16.79
N PHE A 219 -9.31 -18.15 15.49
CA PHE A 219 -10.27 -18.60 14.49
C PHE A 219 -10.39 -20.14 14.48
N LEU A 220 -9.28 -20.86 14.33
CA LEU A 220 -9.29 -22.34 14.26
C LEU A 220 -9.88 -22.98 15.53
N LYS A 221 -9.50 -22.48 16.71
CA LYS A 221 -10.05 -22.96 17.98
C LYS A 221 -11.57 -22.79 17.97
N LYS A 222 -12.07 -21.61 17.62
CA LYS A 222 -13.50 -21.36 17.60
C LYS A 222 -14.21 -22.19 16.54
N LYS A 223 -13.60 -22.38 15.37
CA LYS A 223 -14.12 -23.20 14.29
C LYS A 223 -14.30 -24.66 14.73
N SER A 224 -13.40 -25.20 15.54
CA SER A 224 -13.50 -26.56 16.08
C SER A 224 -14.63 -26.76 17.10
N GLU A 225 -15.13 -25.68 17.71
CA GLU A 225 -16.18 -25.72 18.74
C GLU A 225 -17.60 -25.61 18.17
N ILE A 226 -17.75 -25.18 16.92
CA ILE A 226 -19.05 -24.87 16.31
C ILE A 226 -19.39 -25.81 15.15
N HIS A 227 -20.66 -25.83 14.77
CA HIS A 227 -21.11 -26.67 13.65
C HIS A 227 -20.46 -26.27 12.33
N ASN A 228 -20.13 -27.29 11.52
CA ASN A 228 -19.70 -27.13 10.13
C ASN A 228 -20.76 -26.31 9.37
N GLY A 229 -20.35 -25.18 8.79
CA GLY A 229 -21.22 -24.23 8.08
C GLY A 229 -21.43 -22.88 8.79
N ASN A 230 -21.08 -22.76 10.08
CA ASN A 230 -21.10 -21.46 10.75
C ASN A 230 -19.83 -20.67 10.41
N ILE A 231 -19.99 -19.39 10.05
CA ILE A 231 -18.88 -18.47 9.74
C ILE A 231 -18.27 -17.95 11.04
N VAL A 232 -16.96 -18.07 11.21
CA VAL A 232 -16.24 -17.49 12.35
C VAL A 232 -15.55 -16.20 11.96
N CYS A 233 -15.83 -15.14 12.73
CA CYS A 233 -15.16 -13.85 12.58
C CYS A 233 -14.38 -13.50 13.85
N VAL A 234 -13.11 -13.15 13.68
CA VAL A 234 -12.24 -12.57 14.72
C VAL A 234 -12.39 -11.05 14.69
N LYS A 235 -13.04 -10.50 15.71
CA LYS A 235 -13.17 -9.06 15.91
C LYS A 235 -11.84 -8.50 16.41
N CYS A 236 -11.26 -7.57 15.66
CA CYS A 236 -10.11 -6.76 16.04
C CYS A 236 -10.59 -5.39 16.57
N THR A 237 -9.80 -4.33 16.40
CA THR A 237 -10.14 -2.99 16.92
C THR A 237 -11.42 -2.45 16.29
N ASP A 238 -11.41 -2.28 14.97
CA ASP A 238 -12.41 -1.59 14.16
C ASP A 238 -12.85 -2.38 12.92
N TYR A 239 -12.27 -3.56 12.73
CA TYR A 239 -12.60 -4.50 11.66
C TYR A 239 -12.69 -5.94 12.19
N TYR A 240 -13.16 -6.83 11.32
CA TYR A 240 -13.25 -8.25 11.58
C TYR A 240 -12.47 -9.01 10.52
N LEU A 241 -11.91 -10.15 10.89
CA LEU A 241 -11.26 -11.08 9.97
C LEU A 241 -11.96 -12.42 10.00
N THR A 242 -12.10 -13.03 8.84
CA THR A 242 -12.39 -14.46 8.72
C THR A 242 -11.35 -15.11 7.81
N PHE A 243 -11.20 -16.43 7.88
CA PHE A 243 -10.08 -17.14 7.29
C PHE A 243 -10.52 -18.39 6.52
N ASP A 244 -9.65 -18.86 5.62
CA ASP A 244 -9.77 -20.13 4.90
C ASP A 244 -11.12 -20.27 4.19
N ASP A 245 -11.85 -21.39 4.31
CA ASP A 245 -13.15 -21.58 3.65
C ASP A 245 -14.19 -20.52 4.06
N ASP A 246 -14.16 -20.02 5.30
CA ASP A 246 -15.09 -18.96 5.73
C ASP A 246 -14.80 -17.63 5.02
N ALA A 247 -13.53 -17.38 4.66
CA ALA A 247 -13.14 -16.24 3.85
C ALA A 247 -13.71 -16.36 2.43
N ILE A 248 -13.66 -17.54 1.82
CA ILE A 248 -14.26 -17.80 0.50
C ILE A 248 -15.79 -17.62 0.57
N ALA A 249 -16.44 -18.18 1.59
CA ALA A 249 -17.88 -18.04 1.77
C ALA A 249 -18.30 -16.57 1.92
N VAL A 250 -17.62 -15.80 2.79
CA VAL A 250 -17.92 -14.37 2.98
C VAL A 250 -17.64 -13.56 1.71
N TYR A 251 -16.54 -13.84 1.01
CA TYR A 251 -16.21 -13.20 -0.26
C TYR A 251 -17.33 -13.39 -1.30
N ASN A 252 -17.90 -14.59 -1.38
CA ASN A 252 -19.01 -14.88 -2.29
C ASN A 252 -20.34 -14.23 -1.89
N LEU A 253 -20.54 -13.97 -0.59
CA LEU A 253 -21.74 -13.34 -0.05
C LEU A 253 -21.71 -11.81 -0.16
N LEU A 254 -20.51 -11.20 -0.12
CA LEU A 254 -20.33 -9.75 -0.13
C LEU A 254 -19.77 -9.26 -1.47
N ASN A 255 -20.56 -8.47 -2.20
CA ASN A 255 -20.19 -7.97 -3.54
C ASN A 255 -18.92 -7.09 -3.58
N ASN A 256 -18.50 -6.53 -2.44
CA ASN A 256 -17.36 -5.61 -2.32
C ASN A 256 -16.33 -6.10 -1.28
N ALA A 257 -16.25 -7.41 -1.03
CA ALA A 257 -15.18 -7.99 -0.22
C ALA A 257 -13.99 -8.37 -1.11
N TYR A 258 -12.79 -8.32 -0.53
CA TYR A 258 -11.56 -8.80 -1.16
C TYR A 258 -10.90 -9.86 -0.29
N LEU A 259 -10.32 -10.85 -0.94
CA LEU A 259 -9.49 -11.88 -0.36
C LEU A 259 -8.05 -11.38 -0.24
N TYR A 260 -7.42 -11.68 0.88
CA TYR A 260 -6.05 -11.33 1.16
C TYR A 260 -5.27 -12.55 1.60
N ASP A 261 -4.02 -12.63 1.18
CA ASP A 261 -3.03 -13.55 1.71
C ASP A 261 -2.48 -12.97 3.02
N ILE A 262 -2.65 -13.71 4.11
CA ILE A 262 -2.08 -13.40 5.42
C ILE A 262 -1.02 -14.44 5.78
N LYS A 263 0.21 -13.96 6.04
CA LYS A 263 1.33 -14.83 6.43
C LYS A 263 1.27 -15.15 7.92
N THR A 264 1.25 -16.43 8.26
CA THR A 264 1.38 -16.95 9.63
C THR A 264 2.73 -17.65 9.81
N LEU A 265 3.14 -17.95 11.06
CA LEU A 265 4.24 -18.86 11.32
C LEU A 265 3.91 -20.26 10.80
N GLY A 266 4.71 -20.76 9.86
CA GLY A 266 4.49 -22.05 9.22
C GLY A 266 4.80 -22.02 7.73
N VAL A 267 4.38 -23.06 7.02
CA VAL A 267 4.79 -23.30 5.63
C VAL A 267 3.85 -22.65 4.60
N ARG A 268 2.67 -22.20 5.01
CA ARG A 268 1.62 -21.69 4.11
C ARG A 268 1.11 -20.31 4.58
N GLY A 269 0.87 -19.41 3.64
CA GLY A 269 -0.05 -18.30 3.88
C GLY A 269 -1.48 -18.81 3.98
N ASN A 270 -2.32 -18.09 4.69
CA ASN A 270 -3.75 -18.36 4.77
C ASN A 270 -4.49 -17.28 3.98
N ILE A 271 -5.71 -17.61 3.55
CA ILE A 271 -6.60 -16.64 2.93
C ILE A 271 -7.46 -16.01 4.02
N CYS A 272 -7.67 -14.71 3.95
CA CYS A 272 -8.59 -14.01 4.83
C CYS A 272 -9.40 -12.94 4.09
N VAL A 273 -10.55 -12.59 4.66
CA VAL A 273 -11.33 -11.41 4.26
C VAL A 273 -11.40 -10.43 5.42
N ILE A 274 -11.27 -9.15 5.09
CA ILE A 274 -11.53 -8.04 6.02
C ILE A 274 -13.02 -7.69 5.91
N ILE A 275 -13.69 -7.62 7.05
CA ILE A 275 -15.12 -7.32 7.13
C ILE A 275 -15.29 -6.08 8.01
N ASN A 276 -15.90 -5.04 7.44
CA ASN A 276 -16.23 -3.82 8.17
C ASN A 276 -17.46 -4.02 9.05
N PRO A 277 -17.66 -3.22 10.12
CA PRO A 277 -18.79 -3.38 11.03
C PRO A 277 -20.16 -3.35 10.34
N THR A 278 -20.30 -2.55 9.27
CA THR A 278 -21.51 -2.48 8.45
C THR A 278 -21.78 -3.78 7.67
N GLN A 279 -20.74 -4.42 7.14
CA GLN A 279 -20.84 -5.69 6.43
C GLN A 279 -21.19 -6.85 7.38
N ILE A 280 -20.71 -6.83 8.63
CA ILE A 280 -21.15 -7.82 9.65
C ILE A 280 -22.67 -7.73 9.87
N ILE A 281 -23.23 -6.52 9.95
CA ILE A 281 -24.67 -6.33 10.11
C ILE A 281 -25.43 -6.90 8.90
N GLU A 282 -24.91 -6.70 7.69
CA GLU A 282 -25.50 -7.25 6.47
C GLU A 282 -25.47 -8.79 6.47
N LEU A 283 -24.33 -9.40 6.78
CA LEU A 283 -24.21 -10.85 6.86
C LEU A 283 -25.18 -11.45 7.89
N CYS A 284 -25.36 -10.81 9.05
CA CYS A 284 -26.34 -11.23 10.05
C CYS A 284 -27.78 -11.17 9.53
N LYS A 285 -28.13 -10.14 8.74
CA LYS A 285 -29.49 -9.99 8.17
C LYS A 285 -29.81 -11.07 7.13
N GLN A 286 -28.81 -11.57 6.44
CA GLN A 286 -28.94 -12.67 5.48
C GLN A 286 -29.13 -14.05 6.16
N GLN A 287 -29.36 -14.09 7.49
CA GLN A 287 -29.54 -15.31 8.29
C GLN A 287 -28.32 -16.25 8.29
N ASN A 288 -27.12 -15.72 8.06
CA ASN A 288 -25.91 -16.49 8.21
C ASN A 288 -25.62 -16.75 9.70
N ASN A 289 -25.23 -17.98 10.04
CA ASN A 289 -24.81 -18.32 11.39
C ASN A 289 -23.40 -17.81 11.64
N ILE A 290 -23.29 -16.57 12.13
CA ILE A 290 -22.01 -15.92 12.41
C ILE A 290 -21.65 -16.08 13.89
N SER A 291 -20.45 -16.58 14.15
CA SER A 291 -19.85 -16.61 15.48
C SER A 291 -18.73 -15.59 15.55
N ILE A 292 -18.86 -14.61 16.45
CA ILE A 292 -17.86 -13.56 16.64
C ILE A 292 -17.03 -13.88 17.88
N ILE A 293 -15.71 -13.84 17.75
CA ILE A 293 -14.76 -13.92 18.86
C ILE A 293 -13.90 -12.66 18.89
N SER A 294 -13.75 -12.06 20.07
CA SER A 294 -13.00 -10.82 20.23
C SER A 294 -11.53 -11.08 20.53
N TYR A 295 -10.64 -10.39 19.83
CA TYR A 295 -9.24 -10.26 20.20
C TYR A 295 -9.03 -8.89 20.86
N SER A 296 -8.55 -8.90 22.11
CA SER A 296 -8.52 -7.71 22.97
C SER A 296 -7.30 -6.81 22.77
N GLU A 297 -6.21 -7.34 22.22
CA GLU A 297 -5.01 -6.54 21.96
C GLU A 297 -5.23 -5.79 20.65
N GLY A 298 -5.35 -4.46 20.70
CA GLY A 298 -5.61 -3.66 19.51
C GLY A 298 -4.64 -3.98 18.37
N VAL A 299 -5.18 -4.33 17.21
CA VAL A 299 -4.40 -4.67 16.02
C VAL A 299 -4.76 -3.70 14.93
N PRO A 300 -3.88 -2.75 14.59
CA PRO A 300 -4.08 -1.93 13.41
C PRO A 300 -3.97 -2.81 12.15
N LEU A 301 -4.87 -2.60 11.20
CA LEU A 301 -4.98 -3.40 9.98
C LEU A 301 -3.66 -3.45 9.19
N TYR A 302 -3.01 -2.29 9.07
CA TYR A 302 -1.74 -2.13 8.37
C TYR A 302 -0.57 -2.94 8.97
N SER A 303 -0.70 -3.40 10.22
CA SER A 303 0.33 -4.20 10.91
C SER A 303 0.26 -5.70 10.61
N LEU A 304 -0.75 -6.15 9.85
CA LEU A 304 -0.95 -7.55 9.46
C LEU A 304 -0.23 -7.94 8.17
N GLY A 305 0.20 -6.95 7.39
CA GLY A 305 0.84 -7.08 6.08
C GLY A 305 0.06 -7.98 5.12
N LEU A 306 -1.23 -7.68 4.97
CA LEU A 306 -2.18 -8.38 4.10
C LEU A 306 -1.88 -8.06 2.64
N LYS A 307 -1.55 -9.06 1.83
CA LYS A 307 -1.38 -8.89 0.40
C LYS A 307 -2.65 -9.30 -0.31
N GLU A 308 -3.06 -8.58 -1.35
CA GLU A 308 -4.22 -9.02 -2.11
C GLU A 308 -4.00 -10.42 -2.71
N SER A 309 -5.01 -11.27 -2.57
CA SER A 309 -4.95 -12.62 -3.11
C SER A 309 -5.17 -12.62 -4.61
N PHE A 310 -4.49 -13.52 -5.32
CA PHE A 310 -4.72 -13.79 -6.74
C PHE A 310 -6.14 -14.33 -7.02
N LEU A 311 -6.84 -14.79 -5.97
CA LEU A 311 -8.23 -15.24 -6.03
C LEU A 311 -9.24 -14.11 -6.26
N ASN A 312 -8.83 -12.85 -6.13
CA ASN A 312 -9.71 -11.70 -6.40
C ASN A 312 -10.02 -11.48 -7.88
N ILE A 313 -9.38 -12.23 -8.78
CA ILE A 313 -9.58 -12.07 -10.22
C ILE A 313 -11.02 -12.47 -10.58
N ARG A 314 -11.76 -11.49 -11.09
CA ARG A 314 -13.12 -11.69 -11.61
C ARG A 314 -13.03 -12.26 -13.02
N TYR A 315 -13.20 -13.56 -13.14
CA TYR A 315 -13.35 -14.24 -14.43
C TYR A 315 -14.81 -14.26 -14.89
N LYS A 316 -15.03 -14.41 -16.20
CA LYS A 316 -16.38 -14.45 -16.79
C LYS A 316 -17.05 -15.76 -16.36
N LYS A 317 -18.07 -15.67 -15.49
CA LYS A 317 -18.85 -16.83 -15.01
C LYS A 317 -19.52 -17.66 -16.12
N GLU A 318 -19.60 -17.12 -17.34
CA GLU A 318 -20.17 -17.78 -18.52
C GLU A 318 -19.22 -18.82 -19.13
N ILE A 319 -17.91 -18.69 -18.91
CA ILE A 319 -16.92 -19.66 -19.36
C ILE A 319 -16.84 -20.75 -18.29
N SER A 320 -17.03 -22.00 -18.70
CA SER A 320 -16.88 -23.15 -17.80
C SER A 320 -15.87 -24.15 -18.37
N TYR A 321 -14.96 -24.58 -17.50
CA TYR A 321 -13.96 -25.59 -17.80
C TYR A 321 -14.31 -26.88 -17.05
N ILE A 322 -14.11 -28.02 -17.71
CA ILE A 322 -14.25 -29.34 -17.11
C ILE A 322 -12.92 -30.09 -17.16
N ASP A 323 -12.80 -31.17 -16.38
CA ASP A 323 -11.59 -31.99 -16.28
C ASP A 323 -10.30 -31.18 -16.02
N THR A 324 -10.43 -30.12 -15.22
CA THR A 324 -9.32 -29.25 -14.84
C THR A 324 -8.39 -29.99 -13.88
N ILE A 325 -7.15 -30.19 -14.29
CA ILE A 325 -6.14 -30.95 -13.53
C ILE A 325 -4.84 -30.17 -13.49
N ILE A 326 -4.29 -30.01 -12.29
CA ILE A 326 -2.93 -29.52 -12.07
C ILE A 326 -2.00 -30.71 -11.84
N ARG A 327 -0.92 -30.81 -12.61
CA ARG A 327 0.11 -31.86 -12.48
C ARG A 327 1.41 -31.28 -11.96
N LYS A 328 2.06 -31.98 -11.03
CA LYS A 328 3.43 -31.69 -10.60
C LYS A 328 4.39 -32.60 -11.36
N HIS A 329 5.36 -32.01 -12.05
CA HIS A 329 6.39 -32.73 -12.80
C HIS A 329 7.60 -33.05 -11.93
N MET A 330 8.41 -34.03 -12.35
CA MET A 330 9.60 -34.47 -11.62
C MET A 330 10.66 -33.36 -11.49
N ASN A 331 10.72 -32.45 -12.45
CA ASN A 331 11.60 -31.26 -12.41
C ASN A 331 11.10 -30.15 -11.48
N GLY A 332 9.98 -30.37 -10.77
CA GLY A 332 9.40 -29.42 -9.82
C GLY A 332 8.45 -28.40 -10.43
N TYR A 333 8.30 -28.36 -11.76
CA TYR A 333 7.32 -27.49 -12.41
C TYR A 333 5.90 -28.02 -12.27
N PHE A 334 4.94 -27.11 -12.39
CA PHE A 334 3.53 -27.40 -12.35
C PHE A 334 2.90 -27.03 -13.69
N THR A 335 1.99 -27.86 -14.18
CA THR A 335 1.20 -27.59 -15.38
C THR A 335 -0.28 -27.72 -15.07
N ILE A 336 -1.11 -27.08 -15.89
CA ILE A 336 -2.56 -27.21 -15.87
C ILE A 336 -3.08 -27.65 -17.23
N SER A 337 -4.05 -28.56 -17.22
CA SER A 337 -4.86 -28.93 -18.40
C SER A 337 -6.33 -28.79 -18.06
N ALA A 338 -7.15 -28.45 -19.04
CA ALA A 338 -8.59 -28.36 -18.92
C ALA A 338 -9.27 -28.71 -20.24
N VAL A 339 -10.59 -28.89 -20.20
CA VAL A 339 -11.44 -29.10 -21.37
C VAL A 339 -12.47 -27.97 -21.44
N PHE A 340 -12.64 -27.39 -22.63
CA PHE A 340 -13.64 -26.36 -22.92
C PHE A 340 -14.48 -26.78 -24.12
N ASN A 341 -15.81 -26.75 -24.00
CA ASN A 341 -16.76 -27.18 -25.04
C ASN A 341 -16.44 -28.56 -25.66
N GLY A 342 -15.94 -29.50 -24.85
CA GLY A 342 -15.57 -30.85 -25.29
C GLY A 342 -14.19 -30.97 -25.96
N TYR A 343 -13.44 -29.87 -26.09
CA TYR A 343 -12.08 -29.88 -26.64
C TYR A 343 -11.04 -29.76 -25.53
N SER A 344 -10.02 -30.61 -25.57
CA SER A 344 -8.86 -30.50 -24.68
C SER A 344 -8.03 -29.28 -25.03
N LEU A 345 -7.76 -28.46 -24.02
CA LEU A 345 -6.90 -27.28 -24.14
C LEU A 345 -5.43 -27.68 -24.02
N PRO A 346 -4.52 -26.92 -24.69
CA PRO A 346 -3.09 -27.21 -24.63
C PRO A 346 -2.57 -27.04 -23.20
N GLU A 347 -1.84 -28.02 -22.69
CA GLU A 347 -1.26 -27.96 -21.35
C GLU A 347 -0.33 -26.74 -21.21
N GLN A 348 -0.52 -25.96 -20.15
CA GLN A 348 0.24 -24.74 -19.87
C GLN A 348 1.01 -24.86 -18.56
N GLN A 349 2.19 -24.24 -18.50
CA GLN A 349 2.95 -24.12 -17.27
C GLN A 349 2.35 -23.05 -16.35
N ILE A 350 2.26 -23.34 -15.05
CA ILE A 350 1.78 -22.40 -14.04
C ILE A 350 2.89 -22.08 -13.02
N SER A 351 2.69 -21.00 -12.26
CA SER A 351 3.60 -20.60 -11.18
C SER A 351 3.79 -21.74 -10.16
N SER A 352 5.06 -22.03 -9.82
CA SER A 352 5.38 -23.05 -8.81
C SER A 352 4.89 -22.69 -7.41
N VAL A 353 4.77 -21.39 -7.12
CA VAL A 353 4.21 -20.89 -5.85
C VAL A 353 2.73 -21.28 -5.76
N VAL A 354 1.98 -21.00 -6.82
CA VAL A 354 0.53 -21.25 -6.89
C VAL A 354 0.23 -22.74 -6.96
N GLY A 355 0.94 -23.50 -7.81
CA GLY A 355 0.83 -24.95 -7.87
C GLY A 355 1.20 -25.64 -6.55
N GLY A 356 2.29 -25.21 -5.92
CA GLY A 356 2.69 -25.72 -4.61
C GLY A 356 1.69 -25.38 -3.49
N TYR A 357 0.98 -24.27 -3.59
CA TYR A 357 -0.10 -23.92 -2.68
C TYR A 357 -1.33 -24.82 -2.89
N TYR A 358 -1.79 -25.01 -4.13
CA TYR A 358 -2.89 -25.93 -4.48
C TYR A 358 -2.68 -27.35 -3.93
N PHE A 359 -1.48 -27.90 -4.11
CA PHE A 359 -1.16 -29.25 -3.64
C PHE A 359 -1.10 -29.39 -2.11
N ARG A 360 -0.96 -28.29 -1.37
CA ARG A 360 -0.96 -28.28 0.10
C ARG A 360 -2.36 -28.11 0.69
N LEU A 361 -3.36 -27.79 -0.14
CA LEU A 361 -4.74 -27.66 0.30
C LEU A 361 -5.40 -29.04 0.43
N PRO A 362 -6.16 -29.30 1.51
CA PRO A 362 -7.08 -30.43 1.57
C PRO A 362 -8.22 -30.24 0.55
N SER A 363 -9.06 -31.26 0.35
CA SER A 363 -10.27 -31.09 -0.46
C SER A 363 -11.25 -30.16 0.28
N CYS A 364 -11.29 -28.88 -0.11
CA CYS A 364 -12.04 -27.81 0.54
C CYS A 364 -12.43 -26.71 -0.47
N GLU A 365 -13.27 -25.75 -0.05
CA GLU A 365 -13.74 -24.66 -0.94
C GLU A 365 -12.60 -23.77 -1.41
N GLU A 366 -11.62 -23.48 -0.55
CA GLU A 366 -10.39 -22.77 -0.91
C GLU A 366 -9.65 -23.47 -2.07
N LYS A 367 -9.59 -24.81 -2.06
CA LYS A 367 -8.91 -25.57 -3.13
C LYS A 367 -9.62 -25.47 -4.47
N GLU A 368 -10.95 -25.54 -4.46
CA GLU A 368 -11.76 -25.38 -5.67
C GLU A 368 -11.68 -23.95 -6.22
N ALA A 369 -11.72 -22.94 -5.34
CA ALA A 369 -11.55 -21.54 -5.72
C ALA A 369 -10.17 -21.29 -6.37
N VAL A 370 -9.10 -21.89 -5.82
CA VAL A 370 -7.76 -21.84 -6.39
C VAL A 370 -7.70 -22.50 -7.76
N LEU A 371 -8.26 -23.70 -7.92
CA LEU A 371 -8.29 -24.40 -9.21
C LEU A 371 -9.01 -23.56 -10.28
N SER A 372 -10.16 -22.99 -9.91
CA SER A 372 -10.96 -22.11 -10.77
C SER A 372 -10.16 -20.87 -11.17
N ALA A 373 -9.55 -20.17 -10.22
CA ALA A 373 -8.76 -18.98 -10.53
C ALA A 373 -7.60 -19.28 -11.50
N ILE A 374 -6.88 -20.39 -11.30
CA ILE A 374 -5.75 -20.76 -12.15
C ILE A 374 -6.21 -21.10 -13.58
N VAL A 375 -7.28 -21.88 -13.74
CA VAL A 375 -7.75 -22.27 -15.08
C VAL A 375 -8.22 -21.07 -15.87
N HIS A 376 -8.95 -20.15 -15.24
CA HIS A 376 -9.42 -18.93 -15.88
C HIS A 376 -8.25 -17.99 -16.24
N GLN A 377 -7.31 -17.77 -15.33
CA GLN A 377 -6.10 -16.98 -15.63
C GLN A 377 -5.28 -17.56 -16.78
N THR A 378 -5.30 -18.87 -16.95
CA THR A 378 -4.48 -19.56 -17.96
C THR A 378 -5.14 -19.53 -19.34
N TYR A 379 -6.46 -19.71 -19.40
CA TYR A 379 -7.15 -20.01 -20.66
C TYR A 379 -8.15 -18.94 -21.12
N ASP A 380 -8.63 -18.04 -20.27
CA ASP A 380 -9.70 -17.10 -20.67
C ASP A 380 -9.28 -16.22 -21.86
N ASP A 381 -8.05 -15.72 -21.87
CA ASP A 381 -7.51 -14.93 -22.99
C ASP A 381 -7.39 -15.76 -24.28
N ILE A 382 -7.05 -17.05 -24.16
CA ILE A 382 -6.96 -17.98 -25.30
C ILE A 382 -8.35 -18.21 -25.87
N ILE A 383 -9.34 -18.47 -25.02
CA ILE A 383 -10.72 -18.68 -25.45
C ILE A 383 -11.29 -17.40 -26.07
N TYR A 384 -11.02 -16.24 -25.49
CA TYR A 384 -11.50 -14.97 -26.03
C TYR A 384 -10.97 -14.65 -27.43
N GLN A 385 -9.78 -15.14 -27.78
CA GLN A 385 -9.26 -15.00 -29.14
C GLN A 385 -9.90 -15.98 -30.14
N LEU A 386 -10.54 -17.04 -29.65
CA LEU A 386 -11.16 -18.10 -30.45
C LEU A 386 -12.67 -17.92 -30.65
N THR A 387 -13.31 -17.08 -29.84
CA THR A 387 -14.74 -16.70 -29.89
C THR A 387 -14.91 -15.29 -30.39
#